data_AF-A0AA40AZW1-F1
#
_entry.id   AF-A0AA40AZW1-F1
#
_cell.length_a   1.000
_cell.length_b   1.000
_cell.length_c   1.000
_cell.angle_alpha   90.00
_cell.angle_beta   90.00
_cell.angle_gamma   90.00
#
_symmetry.space_group_name_H-M   'P 1'
#
loop_
_entity.id
_entity.type
_entity.pdbx_description
1 polymer ?
#
loop_
_entity_poly.entity_id
_entity_poly.type
_entity_poly.pdbx_seq_one_letter_code
_entity_poly.pdbx_strand_id
1 'polypeptide(L)'
;MHRQFIWSWLAVLSTPSLAMAKGNRDFSTTCTRIELSRFTLGAQCFATMTDHTFINHLDLNLCIGLDQTTAELQWSIYGKFSNYCAACTLETGLNRLTCICSSLSGRVRGVTTTINLDEGIGNDNGVLTCMGGIASAEEVIG
;
A
#
# COMPACT_ATOMS: atom_id res chain seq x y z
N MET A 1 -60.89 4.45 -33.20
CA MET A 1 -60.16 3.43 -32.43
C MET A 1 -58.80 4.00 -32.05
N HIS A 2 -58.64 4.51 -30.83
CA HIS A 2 -57.38 5.09 -30.32
C HIS A 2 -56.78 4.13 -29.29
N ARG A 3 -55.56 3.64 -29.55
CA ARG A 3 -54.81 2.76 -28.64
C ARG A 3 -53.85 3.62 -27.81
N GLN A 4 -54.00 3.53 -26.49
CA GLN A 4 -53.12 4.14 -25.50
C GLN A 4 -51.82 3.32 -25.39
N PHE A 5 -50.67 3.98 -25.46
CA PHE A 5 -49.36 3.38 -25.16
C PHE A 5 -49.03 3.61 -23.69
N ILE A 6 -48.98 2.53 -22.92
CA ILE A 6 -48.59 2.49 -21.53
C ILE A 6 -47.05 2.43 -21.49
N TRP A 7 -46.40 3.44 -20.90
CA TRP A 7 -44.97 3.44 -20.67
C TRP A 7 -44.69 2.83 -19.29
N SER A 8 -44.19 1.60 -19.28
CA SER A 8 -43.70 0.93 -18.07
C SER A 8 -42.37 1.54 -17.64
N TRP A 9 -42.33 2.12 -16.45
CA TRP A 9 -41.11 2.57 -15.79
C TRP A 9 -40.38 1.36 -15.20
N LEU A 10 -39.17 1.07 -15.68
CA LEU A 10 -38.28 0.09 -15.06
C LEU A 10 -37.67 0.71 -13.79
N ALA A 11 -37.97 0.12 -12.64
CA ALA A 11 -37.37 0.48 -11.37
C ALA A 11 -35.88 0.10 -11.38
N VAL A 12 -35.01 1.08 -11.17
CA VAL A 12 -33.56 0.88 -10.99
C VAL A 12 -33.34 0.25 -9.63
N LEU A 13 -32.98 -1.03 -9.62
CA LEU A 13 -32.52 -1.75 -8.44
C LEU A 13 -31.09 -1.28 -8.13
N SER A 14 -30.92 -0.46 -7.09
CA SER A 14 -29.62 -0.16 -6.53
C SER A 14 -29.08 -1.40 -5.82
N THR A 15 -28.09 -2.04 -6.43
CA THR A 15 -27.33 -3.11 -5.76
C THR A 15 -26.47 -2.50 -4.65
N PRO A 16 -26.51 -3.05 -3.42
CA PRO A 16 -25.56 -2.64 -2.39
C PRO A 16 -24.16 -3.08 -2.81
N SER A 17 -23.23 -2.12 -2.90
CA SER A 17 -21.82 -2.39 -3.09
C SER A 17 -21.30 -3.23 -1.92
N LEU A 18 -20.84 -4.44 -2.22
CA LEU A 18 -20.07 -5.25 -1.29
C LEU A 18 -18.74 -4.52 -1.03
N ALA A 19 -18.67 -3.79 0.08
CA ALA A 19 -17.39 -3.31 0.60
C ALA A 19 -16.52 -4.54 0.90
N MET A 20 -15.47 -4.76 0.10
CA MET A 20 -14.48 -5.77 0.43
C MET A 20 -13.73 -5.31 1.68
N ALA A 21 -13.88 -6.06 2.77
CA ALA A 21 -13.16 -5.81 4.00
C ALA A 21 -11.65 -5.79 3.71
N LYS A 22 -11.00 -4.66 3.99
CA LYS A 22 -9.54 -4.53 4.10
C LYS A 22 -9.09 -5.58 5.12
N GLY A 23 -8.65 -6.74 4.63
CA GLY A 23 -8.24 -7.85 5.48
C GLY A 23 -7.15 -7.35 6.41
N ASN A 24 -7.37 -7.51 7.71
CA ASN A 24 -6.47 -7.08 8.79
C ASN A 24 -5.14 -7.86 8.67
N ARG A 25 -4.22 -7.37 7.84
CA ARG A 25 -2.93 -7.99 7.51
C ARG A 25 -1.75 -7.10 7.90
N ASP A 26 -1.99 -6.16 8.81
CA ASP A 26 -1.00 -5.25 9.36
C ASP A 26 0.14 -6.07 9.95
N PHE A 27 1.29 -6.10 9.26
CA PHE A 27 2.43 -6.93 9.68
C PHE A 27 2.90 -6.56 11.09
N SER A 28 2.75 -5.29 11.48
CA SER A 28 3.17 -4.79 12.80
C SER A 28 2.44 -5.45 13.97
N THR A 29 1.27 -6.05 13.75
CA THR A 29 0.54 -6.79 14.79
C THR A 29 1.18 -8.13 15.14
N THR A 30 1.99 -8.68 14.24
CA THR A 30 2.62 -10.01 14.38
C THR A 30 4.13 -9.97 14.22
N CYS A 31 4.71 -8.79 14.01
CA CYS A 31 6.13 -8.54 13.90
C CYS A 31 6.59 -7.52 14.95
N THR A 32 7.80 -7.69 15.44
CA THR A 32 8.44 -6.81 16.44
C THR A 32 9.86 -6.47 15.99
N ARG A 33 10.53 -5.57 16.72
CA ARG A 33 11.89 -5.11 16.41
C ARG A 33 12.02 -4.64 14.95
N ILE A 34 11.05 -3.85 14.52
CA ILE A 34 10.97 -3.34 13.15
C ILE A 34 12.03 -2.26 12.99
N GLU A 35 12.90 -2.44 12.00
CA GLU A 35 14.01 -1.55 11.72
C GLU A 35 14.19 -1.32 10.22
N LEU A 36 14.74 -0.17 9.86
CA LEU A 36 15.06 0.17 8.49
C LEU A 36 16.57 0.27 8.34
N SER A 37 17.13 -0.54 7.44
CA SER A 37 18.53 -0.42 7.02
C SER A 37 18.56 -0.06 5.54
N ARG A 38 18.90 1.20 5.25
CA ARG A 38 18.76 1.82 3.92
C ARG A 38 17.31 1.75 3.40
N PHE A 39 17.02 0.77 2.54
CA PHE A 39 15.70 0.53 1.95
C PHE A 39 15.19 -0.89 2.22
N THR A 40 15.88 -1.62 3.11
CA THR A 40 15.49 -2.96 3.54
C THR A 40 14.83 -2.86 4.90
N LEU A 41 13.59 -3.33 4.98
CA LEU A 41 12.85 -3.47 6.23
C LEU A 41 13.25 -4.78 6.91
N GLY A 42 13.81 -4.69 8.11
CA GLY A 42 14.05 -5.83 8.98
C GLY A 42 12.93 -5.92 10.02
N ALA A 43 12.46 -7.14 10.31
CA ALA A 43 11.59 -7.37 11.46
C ALA A 43 11.71 -8.80 11.97
N GLN A 44 11.35 -8.99 13.22
CA GLN A 44 11.19 -10.29 13.85
C GLN A 44 9.70 -10.66 13.85
N CYS A 45 9.30 -11.61 12.99
CA CYS A 45 7.90 -11.94 12.71
C CYS A 45 7.50 -13.33 13.21
N PHE A 46 6.31 -13.42 13.78
CA PHE A 46 5.75 -14.65 14.31
C PHE A 46 5.13 -15.52 13.20
N ALA A 47 5.50 -16.79 13.17
CA ALA A 47 4.95 -17.82 12.30
C ALA A 47 3.90 -18.64 13.04
N THR A 48 2.63 -18.43 12.69
CA THR A 48 1.49 -19.07 13.35
C THR A 48 1.48 -20.60 13.19
N MET A 49 2.02 -21.13 12.09
CA MET A 49 2.02 -22.58 11.85
C MET A 49 3.05 -23.33 12.67
N THR A 50 4.16 -22.68 13.05
CA THR A 50 5.26 -23.32 13.77
C THR A 50 5.43 -22.80 15.20
N ASP A 51 4.64 -21.81 15.61
CA ASP A 51 4.74 -21.11 16.91
C ASP A 51 6.15 -20.55 17.19
N HIS A 52 6.87 -20.20 16.13
CA HIS A 52 8.25 -19.70 16.19
C HIS A 52 8.33 -18.29 15.63
N THR A 53 9.39 -17.57 15.99
CA THR A 53 9.64 -16.23 15.47
C THR A 53 10.89 -16.22 14.61
N PHE A 54 10.82 -15.58 13.45
CA PHE A 54 11.89 -15.53 12.46
C PHE A 54 12.32 -14.08 12.21
N ILE A 55 13.62 -13.85 12.09
CA ILE A 55 14.16 -12.56 11.64
C ILE A 55 14.13 -12.56 10.11
N ASN A 56 13.44 -11.59 9.52
CA ASN A 56 13.27 -11.49 8.09
C ASN A 56 13.57 -10.09 7.60
N HIS A 57 13.95 -10.03 6.33
CA HIS A 57 14.30 -8.81 5.63
C HIS A 57 13.51 -8.72 4.34
N LEU A 58 12.95 -7.54 4.06
CA LEU A 58 12.21 -7.25 2.84
C LEU A 58 12.80 -6.00 2.18
N ASP A 59 13.24 -6.13 0.93
CA ASP A 59 13.63 -4.96 0.13
C ASP A 59 12.38 -4.18 -0.29
N LEU A 60 12.23 -2.96 0.23
CA LEU A 60 11.08 -2.12 -0.02
C LEU A 60 11.00 -1.65 -1.48
N ASN A 61 12.08 -1.74 -2.26
CA ASN A 61 12.03 -1.49 -3.71
C ASN A 61 11.13 -2.48 -4.46
N LEU A 62 10.83 -3.63 -3.85
CA LEU A 62 9.91 -4.61 -4.41
C LEU A 62 8.44 -4.23 -4.18
N CYS A 63 8.16 -3.40 -3.17
CA CYS A 63 6.80 -3.08 -2.74
C CYS A 63 6.39 -1.62 -2.99
N ILE A 64 7.35 -0.70 -3.02
CA ILE A 64 7.09 0.75 -3.02
C ILE A 64 7.68 1.37 -4.29
N GLY A 65 6.85 2.18 -4.94
CA GLY A 65 7.22 3.02 -6.07
C GLY A 65 6.96 4.49 -5.78
N LEU A 66 6.90 5.28 -6.85
CA LEU A 66 6.66 6.71 -6.81
C LEU A 66 5.63 7.09 -7.86
N ASP A 67 4.65 7.92 -7.52
CA ASP A 67 3.88 8.65 -8.51
C ASP A 67 4.77 9.74 -9.13
N GLN A 68 5.04 9.65 -10.42
CA GLN A 68 5.92 10.57 -11.13
C GLN A 68 5.33 11.97 -11.32
N THR A 69 4.03 12.15 -11.10
CA THR A 69 3.34 13.43 -11.24
C THR A 69 3.44 14.24 -9.95
N THR A 70 3.24 13.59 -8.80
CA THR A 70 3.20 14.23 -7.48
C THR A 70 4.49 14.04 -6.68
N ALA A 71 5.35 13.10 -7.08
CA ALA A 71 6.50 12.62 -6.31
C ALA A 71 6.12 12.05 -4.94
N GLU A 72 4.93 11.46 -4.82
CA GLU A 72 4.47 10.77 -3.61
C GLU A 72 4.78 9.27 -3.67
N LEU A 73 5.08 8.68 -2.50
CA LEU A 73 5.27 7.23 -2.37
C LEU A 73 3.93 6.52 -2.60
N GLN A 74 3.96 5.42 -3.36
CA GLN A 74 2.79 4.59 -3.60
C GLN A 74 3.15 3.10 -3.60
N TRP A 75 2.19 2.25 -3.27
CA TRP A 75 2.35 0.81 -3.40
C TRP A 75 2.47 0.42 -4.87
N SER A 76 3.57 -0.27 -5.21
CA SER A 76 3.86 -0.65 -6.58
C SER A 76 4.76 -1.88 -6.60
N ILE A 77 4.35 -2.90 -7.36
CA ILE A 77 5.14 -4.11 -7.54
C ILE A 77 6.39 -3.75 -8.32
N TYR A 78 7.57 -4.04 -7.76
CA TYR A 78 8.87 -3.63 -8.30
C TYR A 78 9.00 -2.10 -8.49
N GLY A 79 8.42 -1.31 -7.58
CA GLY A 79 8.33 0.14 -7.73
C GLY A 79 9.66 0.91 -7.70
N LYS A 80 10.73 0.36 -7.11
CA LYS A 80 12.09 0.93 -7.10
C LYS A 80 12.15 2.41 -6.65
N PHE A 81 11.37 2.77 -5.61
CA PHE A 81 11.31 4.15 -5.12
C PHE A 81 12.69 4.74 -4.74
N SER A 82 13.64 3.91 -4.32
CA SER A 82 14.99 4.37 -3.94
C SER A 82 15.77 5.07 -5.06
N ASN A 83 15.39 4.90 -6.32
CA ASN A 83 15.97 5.65 -7.44
C ASN A 83 15.58 7.14 -7.43
N TYR A 84 14.53 7.49 -6.70
CA TYR A 84 13.90 8.81 -6.73
C TYR A 84 13.82 9.48 -5.36
N CYS A 85 14.08 8.71 -4.30
CA CYS A 85 13.92 9.12 -2.92
C CYS A 85 15.22 8.99 -2.13
N ALA A 86 15.43 9.92 -1.19
CA ALA A 86 16.54 9.94 -0.27
C ALA A 86 16.04 10.33 1.14
N ALA A 87 16.97 10.31 2.10
CA ALA A 87 16.71 10.71 3.49
C ALA A 87 15.48 10.03 4.11
N CYS A 88 15.35 8.71 3.88
CA CYS A 88 14.23 7.94 4.40
C CYS A 88 14.40 7.62 5.88
N THR A 89 13.32 7.78 6.64
CA THR A 89 13.24 7.49 8.07
C THR A 89 12.01 6.64 8.38
N LEU A 90 12.18 5.66 9.26
CA LEU A 90 11.10 4.82 9.76
C LEU A 90 10.60 5.34 11.11
N GLU A 91 9.31 5.65 11.19
CA GLU A 91 8.61 5.94 12.43
C GLU A 91 8.07 4.63 13.03
N THR A 92 8.89 3.93 13.82
CA THR A 92 8.60 2.56 14.30
C THR A 92 7.31 2.43 15.12
N GLY A 93 6.89 3.49 15.84
CA GLY A 93 5.63 3.47 16.60
C GLY A 93 4.36 3.60 15.74
N LEU A 94 4.51 4.05 14.49
CA LEU A 94 3.41 4.25 13.54
C LEU A 94 3.53 3.37 12.30
N ASN A 95 4.62 2.61 12.18
CA ASN A 95 4.99 1.82 11.00
C ASN A 95 4.96 2.65 9.71
N ARG A 96 5.37 3.91 9.78
CA ARG A 96 5.38 4.84 8.64
C ARG A 96 6.78 5.03 8.09
N LEU A 97 6.90 4.96 6.77
CA LEU A 97 8.12 5.33 6.06
C LEU A 97 7.95 6.74 5.50
N THR A 98 8.78 7.67 5.96
CA THR A 98 8.86 9.03 5.42
C THR A 98 10.14 9.19 4.63
N CYS A 99 10.06 9.74 3.43
CA CYS A 99 11.20 10.00 2.56
C CYS A 99 11.09 11.37 1.90
N ILE A 100 12.21 11.86 1.39
CA ILE A 100 12.26 13.05 0.52
C ILE A 100 12.44 12.55 -0.92
N CYS A 101 11.48 12.81 -1.79
CA CYS A 101 11.42 12.29 -3.14
C CYS A 101 11.39 13.38 -4.21
N SER A 102 11.77 13.01 -5.44
CA SER A 102 11.71 13.87 -6.62
C SER A 102 11.27 13.06 -7.84
N SER A 103 10.46 13.64 -8.72
CA SER A 103 10.07 12.96 -9.96
C SER A 103 11.23 12.85 -10.94
N LEU A 104 11.19 11.85 -11.82
CA LEU A 104 12.23 11.62 -12.83
C LEU A 104 12.39 12.80 -13.79
N SER A 105 11.29 13.46 -14.14
CA SER A 105 11.32 14.66 -14.98
C SER A 105 11.99 15.85 -14.30
N GLY A 106 12.17 15.78 -12.97
CA GLY A 106 12.66 16.87 -12.15
C GLY A 106 11.68 18.05 -12.03
N ARG A 107 10.43 17.89 -12.51
CA ARG A 107 9.37 18.90 -12.39
C ARG A 107 8.90 19.09 -10.96
N VAL A 108 8.93 18.02 -10.17
CA VAL A 108 8.60 18.01 -8.75
C VAL A 108 9.82 17.50 -7.99
N ARG A 109 10.29 18.25 -6.99
CA ARG A 109 11.54 17.95 -6.28
C ARG A 109 11.41 18.23 -4.79
N GLY A 110 12.12 17.43 -4.00
CA GLY A 110 12.24 17.63 -2.56
C GLY A 110 10.92 17.47 -1.80
N VAL A 111 10.00 16.64 -2.30
CA VAL A 111 8.71 16.39 -1.66
C VAL A 111 8.90 15.41 -0.52
N THR A 112 8.57 15.83 0.71
CA THR A 112 8.45 14.92 1.84
C THR A 112 7.15 14.17 1.73
N THR A 113 7.23 12.85 1.61
CA THR A 113 6.07 11.97 1.45
C THR A 113 6.17 10.80 2.41
N THR A 114 5.02 10.34 2.91
CA THR A 114 4.91 9.31 3.94
C THR A 114 3.95 8.24 3.49
N ILE A 115 4.33 6.97 3.69
CA ILE A 115 3.47 5.82 3.43
C ILE A 115 3.36 4.96 4.70
N ASN A 116 2.17 4.44 4.99
CA ASN A 116 1.92 3.54 6.11
C ASN A 116 2.21 2.09 5.71
N LEU A 117 3.26 1.49 6.25
CA LEU A 117 3.74 0.18 5.84
C LEU A 117 2.75 -0.97 6.12
N ASP A 118 1.89 -0.83 7.12
CA ASP A 118 0.84 -1.81 7.41
C ASP A 118 -0.18 -1.96 6.26
N GLU A 119 -0.26 -0.98 5.36
CA GLU A 119 -1.20 -1.02 4.23
C GLU A 119 -0.73 -1.90 3.07
N GLY A 120 0.56 -2.21 2.99
CA GLY A 120 1.12 -2.93 1.84
C GLY A 120 2.21 -3.95 2.18
N ILE A 121 2.56 -4.11 3.46
CA ILE A 121 3.45 -5.16 3.93
C ILE A 121 2.67 -6.09 4.86
N GLY A 122 2.79 -7.38 4.60
CA GLY A 122 2.18 -8.44 5.40
C GLY A 122 3.23 -9.34 6.02
N ASN A 123 2.77 -10.15 6.98
CA ASN A 123 3.51 -11.28 7.53
C ASN A 123 2.84 -12.58 7.08
N ASP A 124 3.50 -13.34 6.20
CA ASP A 124 3.05 -14.65 5.74
C ASP A 124 3.83 -15.75 6.48
N ASN A 125 3.21 -16.29 7.53
CA ASN A 125 3.77 -17.34 8.38
C ASN A 125 5.23 -17.09 8.79
N GLY A 126 5.50 -15.89 9.29
CA GLY A 126 6.82 -15.45 9.74
C GLY A 126 7.65 -14.75 8.67
N VAL A 127 7.23 -14.70 7.39
CA VAL A 127 7.97 -14.06 6.30
C VAL A 127 7.34 -12.72 5.91
N LEU A 128 8.14 -11.65 5.88
CA LEU A 128 7.68 -10.35 5.38
C LEU A 128 7.40 -10.42 3.88
N THR A 129 6.23 -9.94 3.45
CA THR A 129 5.82 -9.97 2.03
C THR A 129 5.20 -8.65 1.59
N CYS A 130 5.39 -8.30 0.31
CA CYS A 130 4.62 -7.22 -0.31
C CYS A 130 3.19 -7.73 -0.56
N MET A 131 2.17 -6.98 -0.14
CA MET A 131 0.77 -7.37 -0.33
C MET A 131 0.21 -7.08 -1.73
N GLY A 132 1.04 -6.57 -2.65
CA GLY A 132 0.69 -6.37 -4.06
C GLY A 132 -0.35 -5.26 -4.29
N GLY A 133 0.10 -4.12 -4.85
CA GLY A 133 -0.76 -3.24 -5.66
C GLY A 133 -1.97 -2.58 -4.99
N ILE A 134 -2.01 -2.40 -3.67
CA ILE A 134 -3.08 -1.61 -3.03
C ILE A 134 -2.80 -0.11 -3.20
N ALA A 135 -2.64 0.33 -4.44
CA ALA A 135 -3.16 1.61 -4.87
C ALA A 135 -4.60 1.30 -5.32
N SER A 136 -5.53 1.29 -4.36
CA SER A 136 -6.94 1.35 -4.73
C SER A 136 -7.12 2.67 -5.45
N ALA A 137 -7.44 2.60 -6.74
CA ALA A 137 -7.79 3.73 -7.56
C ALA A 137 -8.84 4.58 -6.82
N GLU A 138 -8.48 5.82 -6.47
CA GLU A 138 -9.47 6.87 -6.40
C GLU A 138 -9.82 7.21 -7.85
N GLU A 139 -10.81 6.50 -8.39
CA GLU A 139 -11.47 6.88 -9.63
C GLU A 139 -12.21 8.20 -9.33
N VAL A 140 -11.54 9.32 -9.57
CA VAL A 140 -12.16 10.64 -9.66
C VAL A 140 -13.04 10.61 -10.91
N ILE A 141 -14.31 10.26 -10.73
CA ILE A 141 -15.31 10.37 -11.80
C ILE A 141 -15.64 11.86 -11.95
N GLY A 142 -15.10 12.48 -13.00
CA GLY A 142 -15.48 13.82 -13.48
C GLY A 142 -16.73 13.80 -14.36
#